data_AF-A0A062UNU7-F1
#
_entry.id   AF-A0A062UNU7-F1
#
_cell.length_a   1.000
_cell.length_b   1.000
_cell.length_c   1.000
_cell.angle_alpha   90.00
_cell.angle_beta   90.00
_cell.angle_gamma   90.00
#
_symmetry.space_group_name_H-M   'P 1'
#
loop_
_entity.id
_entity.type
_entity.pdbx_description
1 polymer ?
#
loop_
_entity_poly.entity_id
_entity_poly.type
_entity_poly.pdbx_seq_one_letter_code
_entity_poly.pdbx_strand_id
1 'polypeptide(L)'
;MATFSLLEKRTASRRVRYRSARRLPFMPYGFVPAFGLLVLLWIGMGPFAKYVIEQSVVRSTEQVLAANDAGWATAVVSGQQVWLEGQPATPMEGEQLVSLVRAARMPALFGDERPVTRVRARYGAPIPSTNPTRKPEWTFRVSEGILKLEGTVPDEVTRSSLAAAAEGLVDGQHITRVDDLLTVTHVADNPAYTEVALKVIAAVGQCDRGVATFLNEEFSLRCELPNDGVARIQQLVAQPLPVGRLGNVDILPNEAVATCDSSLADLLATTHIEFALASATIDPSSNDLLQSVANAAANCPGTLRIEGHTDSMGSANANELLGDARAEAVREALIERGIPADRLIAEGFGARRPIDDNSTAEGRAHNRRIEIRVVRASD
;
A
#
# COMPACT_ATOMS: atom_id res chain seq x y z
N MET A 1 -100.99 46.63 76.37
CA MET A 1 -100.64 45.49 77.25
C MET A 1 -101.16 44.24 76.59
N ALA A 2 -100.48 43.10 76.80
CA ALA A 2 -101.13 41.80 76.76
C ALA A 2 -101.48 41.27 75.33
N THR A 3 -100.87 40.15 74.96
CA THR A 3 -101.39 38.76 75.06
C THR A 3 -102.20 38.40 73.82
N PHE A 4 -101.61 37.72 72.84
CA PHE A 4 -101.36 36.26 72.75
C PHE A 4 -102.49 35.52 72.02
N SER A 5 -102.06 34.57 71.21
CA SER A 5 -102.70 33.28 70.91
C SER A 5 -103.36 33.08 69.53
N LEU A 6 -102.55 32.50 68.64
CA LEU A 6 -102.71 31.19 67.98
C LEU A 6 -103.79 30.90 66.91
N LEU A 7 -103.25 30.28 65.84
CA LEU A 7 -103.74 29.15 65.01
C LEU A 7 -104.89 29.45 64.04
N GLU A 8 -104.65 29.51 62.71
CA GLU A 8 -104.31 28.44 61.76
C GLU A 8 -105.56 27.87 61.06
N LYS A 9 -105.60 28.03 59.73
CA LYS A 9 -106.04 27.10 58.66
C LYS A 9 -106.18 27.91 57.36
N ARG A 10 -105.20 27.82 56.46
CA ARG A 10 -105.11 26.90 55.30
C ARG A 10 -106.28 27.00 54.32
N THR A 11 -105.94 27.40 53.08
CA THR A 11 -106.18 26.73 51.77
C THR A 11 -106.28 27.82 50.68
N ALA A 12 -105.92 27.61 49.42
CA ALA A 12 -105.03 26.68 48.75
C ALA A 12 -104.70 27.32 47.38
N SER A 13 -103.49 27.08 46.90
CA SER A 13 -102.88 27.71 45.73
C SER A 13 -103.15 26.94 44.43
N ARG A 14 -103.30 27.67 43.31
CA ARG A 14 -103.25 27.11 41.95
C ARG A 14 -101.79 27.16 41.48
N ARG A 15 -101.11 26.01 41.36
CA ARG A 15 -99.73 25.93 40.86
C ARG A 15 -99.70 25.63 39.37
N VAL A 16 -99.00 26.46 38.61
CA VAL A 16 -98.59 26.20 37.22
C VAL A 16 -97.19 25.56 37.26
N ARG A 17 -97.01 24.43 36.56
CA ARG A 17 -95.71 23.76 36.42
C ARG A 17 -94.92 24.38 35.25
N TYR A 18 -93.75 24.94 35.54
CA TYR A 18 -92.72 25.20 34.52
C TYR A 18 -91.75 24.00 34.46
N ARG A 19 -91.50 23.47 33.26
CA ARG A 19 -90.47 22.45 32.99
C ARG A 19 -89.09 23.09 33.12
N SER A 20 -88.23 22.55 33.98
CA SER A 20 -86.80 22.89 34.04
C SER A 20 -86.03 22.05 33.01
N ALA A 21 -85.31 22.73 32.11
CA ALA A 21 -84.36 22.09 31.21
C ALA A 21 -83.12 21.63 31.98
N ARG A 22 -82.62 20.41 31.71
CA ARG A 22 -81.36 19.89 32.25
C ARG A 22 -80.21 20.80 31.79
N ARG A 23 -79.56 21.51 32.71
CA ARG A 23 -78.30 22.21 32.46
C ARG A 23 -77.15 21.19 32.54
N LEU A 24 -76.29 21.15 31.53
CA LEU A 24 -75.03 20.40 31.56
C LEU A 24 -74.08 20.99 32.62
N PRO A 25 -73.22 20.19 33.26
CA PRO A 25 -72.28 20.67 34.26
C PRO A 25 -71.27 21.67 33.65
N PHE A 26 -70.97 22.73 34.40
CA PHE A 26 -70.08 23.83 34.02
C PHE A 26 -68.64 23.32 33.89
N MET A 27 -68.14 23.15 32.66
CA MET A 27 -66.70 23.04 32.40
C MET A 27 -66.12 24.46 32.29
N PRO A 28 -65.12 24.84 33.10
CA PRO A 28 -64.47 26.14 32.94
C PRO A 28 -63.84 26.22 31.54
N TYR A 29 -64.31 27.17 30.74
CA TYR A 29 -63.97 27.35 29.32
C TYR A 29 -62.47 27.46 28.99
N GLY A 30 -61.58 27.59 29.98
CA GLY A 30 -60.12 27.61 29.78
C GLY A 30 -59.47 26.22 29.57
N PHE A 31 -60.10 25.13 30.03
CA PHE A 31 -59.52 23.79 29.87
C PHE A 31 -59.68 23.21 28.46
N VAL A 32 -60.79 23.54 27.78
CA VAL A 32 -61.05 23.10 26.40
C VAL A 32 -59.99 23.58 25.40
N PRO A 33 -59.61 24.89 25.36
CA PRO A 33 -58.57 25.36 24.46
C PRO A 33 -57.17 24.88 24.85
N ALA A 34 -56.85 24.73 26.14
CA ALA A 34 -55.55 24.18 26.57
C ALA A 34 -55.39 22.71 26.16
N PHE A 35 -56.44 21.90 26.34
CA PHE A 35 -56.46 20.51 25.90
C PHE A 35 -56.41 20.41 24.37
N GLY A 36 -57.16 21.28 23.67
CA GLY A 36 -57.10 21.38 22.21
C GLY A 36 -55.71 21.75 21.69
N LEU A 37 -55.01 22.67 22.37
CA LEU A 37 -53.66 23.11 22.00
C LEU A 37 -52.60 22.02 22.27
N LEU A 38 -52.73 21.28 23.37
CA LEU A 38 -51.91 20.09 23.63
C LEU A 38 -52.13 19.00 22.56
N VAL A 39 -53.38 18.75 22.18
CA VAL A 39 -53.71 17.79 21.10
C VAL A 39 -53.14 18.25 19.76
N LEU A 40 -53.25 19.54 19.43
CA LEU A 40 -52.67 20.12 18.20
C LEU A 40 -51.14 20.07 18.20
N LEU A 41 -50.49 20.36 19.33
CA LEU A 41 -49.03 20.19 19.48
C LEU A 41 -48.62 18.72 19.32
N TRP A 42 -49.38 17.79 19.90
CA TRP A 42 -49.09 16.36 19.80
C TRP A 42 -49.25 15.83 18.37
N ILE A 43 -50.30 16.27 17.67
CA ILE A 43 -50.55 15.93 16.25
C ILE A 43 -49.52 16.57 15.33
N GLY A 44 -49.10 17.83 15.60
CA GLY A 44 -48.13 18.55 14.78
C GLY A 44 -46.68 18.12 15.01
N MET A 45 -46.27 17.88 16.27
CA MET A 45 -44.89 17.52 16.61
C MET A 45 -44.61 16.02 16.53
N GLY A 46 -45.59 15.15 16.70
CA GLY A 46 -45.38 13.68 16.67
C GLY A 46 -44.71 13.20 15.36
N PRO A 47 -45.24 13.57 14.18
CA PRO A 47 -44.63 13.21 12.89
C PRO A 47 -43.27 13.87 12.68
N PHE A 48 -43.10 15.12 13.12
CA PHE A 48 -41.86 15.89 12.96
C PHE A 48 -40.74 15.33 13.83
N ALA A 49 -41.01 15.00 15.09
CA ALA A 49 -40.05 14.38 16.00
C ALA A 49 -39.58 13.03 15.48
N LYS A 50 -40.49 12.20 14.95
CA LYS A 50 -40.15 10.91 14.35
C LYS A 50 -39.22 11.09 13.13
N TYR A 51 -39.53 12.04 12.25
CA TYR A 51 -38.73 12.33 11.07
C TYR A 51 -37.33 12.87 11.43
N VAL A 52 -37.23 13.80 12.38
CA VAL A 52 -35.96 14.41 12.79
C VAL A 52 -35.03 13.38 13.46
N ILE A 53 -35.56 12.51 14.30
CA ILE A 53 -34.77 11.45 14.96
C ILE A 53 -34.27 10.42 13.95
N GLU A 54 -35.12 10.01 13.00
CA GLU A 54 -34.72 9.04 11.98
C GLU A 54 -33.65 9.63 11.05
N GLN A 55 -33.77 10.90 10.67
CA GLN A 55 -32.78 11.60 9.85
C GLN A 55 -31.43 11.80 10.55
N SER A 56 -31.41 11.95 11.88
CA SER A 56 -30.16 12.02 12.64
C SER A 56 -29.47 10.66 12.72
N VAL A 57 -30.25 9.58 12.85
CA VAL A 57 -29.77 8.20 12.82
C VAL A 57 -29.17 7.85 11.46
N VAL A 58 -29.87 8.17 10.36
CA VAL A 58 -29.37 7.97 8.99
C VAL A 58 -28.03 8.68 8.81
N ARG A 59 -27.95 9.98 9.09
CA ARG A 59 -26.71 10.75 8.94
C ARG A 59 -25.56 10.21 9.79
N SER A 60 -25.83 9.86 11.05
CA SER A 60 -24.79 9.30 11.94
C SER A 60 -24.26 7.96 11.42
N THR A 61 -25.14 7.13 10.87
CA THR A 61 -24.79 5.80 10.38
C THR A 61 -24.01 5.91 9.07
N GLU A 62 -24.45 6.77 8.15
CA GLU A 62 -23.74 7.07 6.89
C GLU A 62 -22.34 7.64 7.15
N GLN A 63 -22.21 8.55 8.12
CA GLN A 63 -20.90 9.09 8.51
C GLN A 63 -19.96 8.01 9.06
N VAL A 64 -20.46 7.11 9.90
CA VAL A 64 -19.65 5.99 10.42
C VAL A 64 -19.27 5.03 9.30
N LEU A 65 -20.18 4.70 8.39
CA LEU A 65 -19.88 3.84 7.24
C LEU A 65 -18.81 4.46 6.33
N ALA A 66 -18.95 5.75 6.01
CA ALA A 66 -18.00 6.46 5.17
C ALA A 66 -16.63 6.64 5.84
N ALA A 67 -16.58 6.92 7.14
CA ALA A 67 -15.33 7.12 7.87
C ALA A 67 -14.52 5.83 8.06
N ASN A 68 -15.14 4.66 7.92
CA ASN A 68 -14.50 3.35 8.11
C ASN A 68 -14.43 2.54 6.80
N ASP A 69 -14.58 3.21 5.65
CA ASP A 69 -14.55 2.61 4.30
C ASP A 69 -15.45 1.37 4.14
N ALA A 70 -16.57 1.34 4.87
CA ALA A 70 -17.47 0.20 4.96
C ALA A 70 -18.48 0.17 3.81
N GLY A 71 -18.02 0.37 2.57
CA GLY A 71 -18.86 0.37 1.36
C GLY A 71 -19.52 -0.98 1.05
N TRP A 72 -19.05 -2.06 1.69
CA TRP A 72 -19.64 -3.40 1.63
C TRP A 72 -20.90 -3.56 2.48
N ALA A 73 -21.16 -2.62 3.41
CA ALA A 73 -22.29 -2.65 4.33
C ALA A 73 -23.37 -1.64 3.93
N THR A 74 -24.62 -2.07 3.95
CA THR A 74 -25.79 -1.20 3.79
C THR A 74 -26.53 -1.09 5.12
N ALA A 75 -26.93 0.13 5.46
CA ALA A 75 -27.72 0.40 6.67
C ALA A 75 -29.18 0.68 6.31
N VAL A 76 -30.08 -0.10 6.91
CA VAL A 76 -31.52 0.16 6.89
C VAL A 76 -31.93 0.72 8.24
N VAL A 77 -32.39 1.97 8.23
CA VAL A 77 -32.81 2.69 9.43
C VAL A 77 -34.32 2.62 9.58
N SER A 78 -34.78 2.38 10.82
CA SER A 78 -36.18 2.49 11.20
C SER A 78 -36.28 3.11 12.59
N GLY A 79 -36.58 4.41 12.65
CA GLY A 79 -36.54 5.19 13.89
C GLY A 79 -35.12 5.25 14.46
N GLN A 80 -34.90 4.71 15.67
CA GLN A 80 -33.58 4.66 16.34
C GLN A 80 -32.88 3.29 16.23
N GLN A 81 -33.42 2.40 15.39
CA GLN A 81 -32.87 1.07 15.17
C GLN A 81 -32.18 1.03 13.80
N VAL A 82 -31.00 0.40 13.77
CA VAL A 82 -30.22 0.21 12.55
C VAL A 82 -30.06 -1.29 12.28
N TRP A 83 -30.39 -1.69 11.06
CA TRP A 83 -30.10 -3.01 10.52
C TRP A 83 -28.94 -2.90 9.55
N LEU A 84 -27.84 -3.57 9.85
CA LEU A 84 -26.69 -3.66 8.97
C LEU A 84 -26.76 -4.96 8.16
N GLU A 85 -26.76 -4.83 6.85
CA GLU A 85 -26.72 -5.94 5.91
C GLU A 85 -25.45 -5.81 5.05
N GLY A 86 -24.89 -6.93 4.61
CA GLY A 86 -23.66 -6.91 3.81
C GLY A 86 -22.84 -8.17 3.98
N GLN A 87 -21.65 -8.16 3.37
CA GLN A 87 -20.68 -9.25 3.44
C GLN A 87 -19.34 -8.71 3.93
N PRO A 88 -19.03 -8.84 5.24
CA PRO A 88 -17.74 -8.43 5.76
C PRO A 88 -16.64 -9.37 5.29
N ALA A 89 -15.41 -8.88 5.22
CA ALA A 89 -14.26 -9.73 4.90
C ALA A 89 -13.94 -10.68 6.06
N THR A 90 -14.20 -10.27 7.31
CA THR A 90 -14.05 -11.12 8.50
C THR A 90 -15.22 -10.97 9.48
N PRO A 91 -15.51 -11.99 10.32
CA PRO A 91 -16.51 -11.85 11.38
C PRO A 91 -16.23 -10.68 12.35
N MET A 92 -14.95 -10.42 12.64
CA MET A 92 -14.52 -9.35 13.54
C MET A 92 -14.81 -7.96 12.97
N GLU A 93 -14.59 -7.74 11.67
CA GLU A 93 -14.90 -6.48 10.99
C GLU A 93 -16.39 -6.12 11.11
N GLY A 94 -17.26 -7.13 10.96
CA GLY A 94 -18.70 -6.98 11.16
C GLY A 94 -19.05 -6.58 12.61
N GLU A 95 -18.46 -7.21 13.60
CA GLU A 95 -18.68 -6.87 15.02
C GLU A 95 -18.16 -5.47 15.38
N GLN A 96 -17.00 -5.09 14.85
CA GLN A 96 -16.41 -3.77 15.02
C GLN A 96 -17.33 -2.68 14.44
N LEU A 97 -17.84 -2.86 13.23
CA LEU A 97 -18.77 -1.91 12.61
C LEU A 97 -20.05 -1.75 13.44
N VAL A 98 -20.61 -2.83 13.97
CA VAL A 98 -21.76 -2.79 14.88
C VAL A 98 -21.47 -1.95 16.12
N SER A 99 -20.26 -2.08 16.69
CA SER A 99 -19.85 -1.33 17.87
C SER A 99 -19.67 0.16 17.59
N LEU A 100 -19.11 0.51 16.43
CA LEU A 100 -18.89 1.89 15.99
C LEU A 100 -20.21 2.61 15.73
N VAL A 101 -21.13 1.97 14.99
CA VAL A 101 -22.48 2.53 14.74
C VAL A 101 -23.25 2.72 16.05
N ARG A 102 -23.08 1.81 17.03
CA ARG A 102 -23.69 1.95 18.36
C ARG A 102 -23.06 3.07 19.20
N ALA A 103 -21.77 3.32 19.04
CA ALA A 103 -21.03 4.33 19.79
C ALA A 103 -21.17 5.75 19.21
N ALA A 104 -21.63 5.87 17.96
CA ALA A 104 -21.79 7.12 17.24
C ALA A 104 -22.56 8.19 18.04
N ARG A 105 -22.08 9.43 17.96
CA ARG A 105 -22.67 10.59 18.62
C ARG A 105 -22.95 11.69 17.60
N MET A 106 -24.06 12.39 17.79
CA MET A 106 -24.45 13.52 16.95
C MET A 106 -24.78 14.75 17.81
N PRO A 107 -24.52 15.96 17.30
CA PRO A 107 -24.96 17.19 17.95
C PRO A 107 -26.48 17.26 18.01
N ALA A 108 -27.02 17.46 19.21
CA ALA A 108 -28.43 17.70 19.49
C ALA A 108 -28.61 19.05 20.21
N LEU A 109 -29.87 19.48 20.34
CA LEU A 109 -30.24 20.74 21.02
C LEU A 109 -29.72 20.82 22.47
N PHE A 110 -29.47 19.68 23.11
CA PHE A 110 -28.96 19.58 24.48
C PHE A 110 -27.67 18.72 24.58
N GLY A 111 -26.68 19.00 23.72
CA GLY A 111 -25.37 18.34 23.74
C GLY A 111 -25.26 17.19 22.74
N ASP A 112 -24.32 16.27 22.95
CA ASP A 112 -24.13 15.12 22.07
C ASP A 112 -25.03 13.95 22.49
N GLU A 113 -25.91 13.53 21.59
CA GLU A 113 -26.78 12.38 21.81
C GLU A 113 -26.28 11.16 21.04
N ARG A 114 -26.66 9.97 21.54
CA ARG A 114 -26.52 8.71 20.81
C ARG A 114 -27.82 8.44 20.06
N PRO A 115 -27.90 8.74 18.75
CA PRO A 115 -29.13 8.61 18.00
C PRO A 115 -29.56 7.14 17.86
N VAL A 116 -28.60 6.21 17.87
CA VAL A 116 -28.83 4.77 17.72
C VAL A 116 -28.98 4.09 19.08
N THR A 117 -30.11 3.40 19.31
CA THR A 117 -30.35 2.64 20.54
C THR A 117 -30.13 1.14 20.38
N ARG A 118 -30.30 0.62 19.16
CA ARG A 118 -30.15 -0.81 18.86
C ARG A 118 -29.60 -0.99 17.45
N VAL A 119 -28.52 -1.78 17.35
CA VAL A 119 -27.95 -2.22 16.08
C VAL A 119 -28.10 -3.72 15.99
N ARG A 120 -28.66 -4.20 14.88
CA ARG A 120 -28.71 -5.62 14.51
C ARG A 120 -27.96 -5.79 13.20
N ALA A 121 -27.15 -6.84 13.11
CA ALA A 121 -26.45 -7.17 11.89
C ALA A 121 -26.91 -8.51 11.37
N ARG A 122 -27.08 -8.59 10.05
CA ARG A 122 -27.31 -9.83 9.32
C ARG A 122 -26.31 -9.89 8.18
N TYR A 123 -25.13 -10.42 8.50
CA TYR A 123 -24.07 -10.58 7.52
C TYR A 123 -24.20 -11.90 6.76
N GLY A 124 -23.87 -11.88 5.47
CA GLY A 124 -23.67 -13.10 4.70
C GLY A 124 -22.46 -13.89 5.21
N ALA A 125 -22.30 -15.13 4.75
CA ALA A 125 -21.07 -15.88 5.03
C ALA A 125 -19.85 -15.03 4.62
N PRO A 126 -18.79 -14.94 5.45
CA PRO A 126 -17.60 -14.19 5.11
C PRO A 126 -17.10 -14.65 3.75
N ILE A 127 -16.80 -13.69 2.87
CA ILE A 127 -16.09 -14.04 1.65
C ILE A 127 -14.71 -14.54 2.12
N PRO A 128 -14.27 -15.76 1.76
CA PRO A 128 -12.92 -16.19 2.11
C PRO A 128 -11.96 -15.14 1.59
N SER A 129 -11.17 -14.54 2.51
CA SER A 129 -10.26 -13.46 2.18
C SER A 129 -9.35 -13.93 1.04
N THR A 130 -9.47 -13.33 -0.14
CA THR A 130 -8.50 -13.52 -1.21
C THR A 130 -7.16 -12.84 -0.88
N ASN A 131 -7.09 -12.09 0.22
CA ASN A 131 -5.82 -11.70 0.82
C ASN A 131 -5.39 -12.79 1.80
N PRO A 132 -4.48 -13.72 1.41
CA PRO A 132 -3.65 -14.37 2.42
C PRO A 132 -3.00 -13.24 3.24
N THR A 133 -2.78 -13.45 4.53
CA THR A 133 -1.94 -12.61 5.39
C THR A 133 -0.66 -12.23 4.64
N ARG A 134 -0.67 -11.08 3.95
CA ARG A 134 0.40 -10.70 3.05
C ARG A 134 1.45 -10.12 3.97
N LYS A 135 2.49 -10.91 4.24
CA LYS A 135 3.63 -10.45 5.04
C LYS A 135 4.13 -9.12 4.43
N PRO A 136 4.64 -8.18 5.25
CA PRO A 136 5.20 -6.95 4.73
C PRO A 136 6.28 -7.24 3.70
N GLU A 137 6.13 -6.64 2.53
CA GLU A 137 7.06 -6.75 1.41
C GLU A 137 7.33 -5.35 0.88
N TRP A 138 8.60 -4.98 0.78
CA TRP A 138 8.98 -3.63 0.40
C TRP A 138 10.32 -3.59 -0.32
N THR A 139 10.47 -2.56 -1.15
CA THR A 139 11.65 -2.28 -1.96
C THR A 139 11.98 -0.81 -1.81
N PHE A 140 13.19 -0.52 -1.32
CA PHE A 140 13.71 0.82 -1.20
C PHE A 140 14.81 1.02 -2.23
N ARG A 141 14.75 2.13 -2.96
CA ARG A 141 15.67 2.41 -4.06
C ARG A 141 16.24 3.82 -3.92
N VAL A 142 17.56 3.94 -4.03
CA VAL A 142 18.23 5.23 -4.22
C VAL A 142 18.72 5.29 -5.66
N SER A 143 18.31 6.34 -6.37
CA SER A 143 18.79 6.63 -7.72
C SER A 143 18.69 8.12 -8.00
N GLU A 144 19.73 8.70 -8.58
CA GLU A 144 19.76 10.12 -8.98
C GLU A 144 19.39 11.08 -7.82
N GLY A 145 19.81 10.73 -6.60
CA GLY A 145 19.54 11.51 -5.39
C GLY A 145 18.09 11.48 -4.91
N ILE A 146 17.28 10.53 -5.40
CA ILE A 146 15.92 10.28 -4.93
C ILE A 146 15.90 8.95 -4.17
N LEU A 147 15.47 8.98 -2.91
CA LEU A 147 15.18 7.78 -2.12
C LEU A 147 13.70 7.45 -2.22
N LYS A 148 13.37 6.38 -2.94
CA LYS A 148 12.01 5.90 -3.17
C LYS A 148 11.69 4.72 -2.26
N LEU A 149 10.61 4.81 -1.51
CA LEU A 149 10.09 3.77 -0.63
C LEU A 149 8.85 3.14 -1.25
N GLU A 150 8.89 1.87 -1.63
CA GLU A 150 7.76 1.18 -2.27
C GLU A 150 7.39 -0.09 -1.53
N GLY A 151 6.09 -0.43 -1.51
CA GLY A 151 5.60 -1.72 -1.03
C GLY A 151 4.60 -1.59 0.11
N THR A 152 4.65 -2.55 1.03
CA THR A 152 3.65 -2.79 2.05
C THR A 152 4.28 -2.85 3.45
N VAL A 153 3.63 -2.18 4.40
CA VAL A 153 4.01 -2.12 5.81
C VAL A 153 2.83 -2.54 6.69
N PRO A 154 3.08 -3.01 7.94
CA PRO A 154 2.01 -3.53 8.79
C PRO A 154 1.00 -2.45 9.21
N ASP A 155 1.48 -1.25 9.55
CA ASP A 155 0.67 -0.18 10.15
C ASP A 155 1.19 1.23 9.82
N GLU A 156 0.40 2.25 10.17
CA GLU A 156 0.72 3.66 9.91
C GLU A 156 1.85 4.22 10.80
N VAL A 157 2.06 3.65 11.98
CA VAL A 157 3.16 4.06 12.87
C VAL A 157 4.49 3.64 12.24
N THR A 158 4.54 2.44 11.68
CA THR A 158 5.68 1.94 10.91
C THR A 158 5.90 2.79 9.67
N ARG A 159 4.86 3.06 8.86
CA ARG A 159 4.98 3.93 7.68
C ARG A 159 5.57 5.29 8.01
N SER A 160 5.01 5.97 9.01
CA SER A 160 5.46 7.30 9.43
C SER A 160 6.88 7.31 10.01
N SER A 161 7.27 6.26 10.73
CA SER A 161 8.65 6.11 11.25
C SER A 161 9.66 5.92 10.12
N LEU A 162 9.32 5.14 9.09
CA LEU A 162 10.17 4.92 7.93
C LEU A 162 10.30 6.19 7.07
N ALA A 163 9.19 6.88 6.83
CA ALA A 163 9.20 8.16 6.13
C ALA A 163 10.07 9.20 6.86
N ALA A 164 9.92 9.33 8.18
CA ALA A 164 10.74 10.24 8.98
C ALA A 164 12.24 9.87 8.96
N ALA A 165 12.57 8.57 9.03
CA ALA A 165 13.94 8.10 8.94
C ALA A 165 14.55 8.40 7.57
N ALA A 166 13.81 8.17 6.48
CA ALA A 166 14.24 8.48 5.13
C ALA A 166 14.44 9.99 4.93
N GLU A 167 13.51 10.82 5.40
CA GLU A 167 13.63 12.29 5.33
C GLU A 167 14.83 12.81 6.14
N GLY A 168 15.17 12.14 7.25
CA GLY A 168 16.37 12.45 8.04
C GLY A 168 17.69 12.20 7.30
N LEU A 169 17.67 11.47 6.18
CA LEU A 169 18.84 11.23 5.33
C LEU A 169 19.01 12.29 4.23
N VAL A 170 18.05 13.19 4.05
CA VAL A 170 18.13 14.27 3.07
C VAL A 170 19.20 15.28 3.51
N ASP A 171 20.30 15.34 2.77
CA ASP A 171 21.43 16.24 3.04
C ASP A 171 21.61 17.31 1.92
N GLY A 172 20.83 17.19 0.84
CA GLY A 172 20.89 18.09 -0.31
C GLY A 172 22.11 17.89 -1.22
N GLN A 173 22.97 16.91 -0.93
CA GLN A 173 24.14 16.57 -1.75
C GLN A 173 24.01 15.16 -2.33
N HIS A 174 23.75 14.17 -1.47
CA HIS A 174 23.60 12.77 -1.83
C HIS A 174 22.12 12.43 -2.01
N ILE A 175 21.30 12.66 -0.98
CA ILE A 175 19.84 12.51 -1.07
C ILE A 175 19.23 13.90 -1.08
N THR A 176 18.52 14.20 -2.16
CA THR A 176 17.87 15.49 -2.39
C THR A 176 16.38 15.44 -2.05
N ARG A 177 15.76 14.25 -2.16
CA ARG A 177 14.31 14.07 -1.97
C ARG A 177 13.96 12.63 -1.62
N VAL A 178 12.87 12.47 -0.88
CA VAL A 178 12.24 11.18 -0.58
C VAL A 178 10.89 11.06 -1.31
N ASP A 179 10.62 9.88 -1.87
CA ASP A 179 9.33 9.47 -2.41
C ASP A 179 8.74 8.36 -1.55
N ASP A 180 7.72 8.65 -0.73
CA ASP A 180 6.99 7.65 0.02
C ASP A 180 5.79 7.11 -0.77
N LEU A 181 5.90 5.87 -1.25
CA LEU A 181 4.84 5.10 -1.91
C LEU A 181 4.48 3.83 -1.11
N LEU A 182 4.70 3.84 0.21
CA LEU A 182 4.34 2.73 1.08
C LEU A 182 2.82 2.65 1.30
N THR A 183 2.32 1.42 1.36
CA THR A 183 0.91 1.11 1.63
C THR A 183 0.77 0.29 2.91
N VAL A 184 -0.32 0.49 3.65
CA VAL A 184 -0.57 -0.20 4.92
C VAL A 184 -1.42 -1.45 4.66
N THR A 185 -1.05 -2.57 5.28
CA THR A 185 -1.72 -3.88 5.11
C THR A 185 -2.57 -4.32 6.31
N HIS A 186 -2.49 -3.62 7.44
CA HIS A 186 -3.22 -3.94 8.68
C HIS A 186 -2.95 -5.37 9.19
N VAL A 187 -1.76 -5.90 8.94
CA VAL A 187 -1.30 -7.19 9.48
C VAL A 187 -0.91 -7.01 10.95
N ALA A 188 -1.10 -8.05 11.77
CA ALA A 188 -0.71 -8.03 13.18
C ALA A 188 0.73 -7.53 13.35
N ASP A 189 0.87 -6.52 14.22
CA ASP A 189 2.10 -5.79 14.49
C ASP A 189 3.19 -6.74 15.01
N ASN A 190 4.28 -6.86 14.25
CA ASN A 190 5.54 -7.38 14.73
C ASN A 190 6.57 -6.24 14.62
N PRO A 191 6.98 -5.63 15.74
CA PRO A 191 7.85 -4.45 15.73
C PRO A 191 9.22 -4.72 15.10
N ALA A 192 9.61 -6.00 14.99
CA ALA A 192 10.83 -6.41 14.32
C ALA A 192 10.85 -6.03 12.81
N TYR A 193 9.69 -5.92 12.15
CA TYR A 193 9.64 -5.45 10.76
C TYR A 193 10.07 -4.00 10.64
N THR A 194 9.68 -3.15 11.60
CA THR A 194 10.07 -1.74 11.65
C THR A 194 11.57 -1.60 11.87
N GLU A 195 12.14 -2.39 12.78
CA GLU A 195 13.60 -2.40 13.02
C GLU A 195 14.39 -2.82 11.77
N VAL A 196 13.95 -3.88 11.08
CA VAL A 196 14.58 -4.31 9.82
C VAL A 196 14.45 -3.22 8.76
N ALA A 197 13.26 -2.65 8.56
CA ALA A 197 13.04 -1.62 7.55
C ALA A 197 13.87 -0.35 7.83
N LEU A 198 14.00 0.09 9.09
CA LEU A 198 14.87 1.20 9.48
C LEU A 198 16.34 0.91 9.18
N LYS A 199 16.81 -0.30 9.51
CA LYS A 199 18.17 -0.73 9.19
C LYS A 199 18.41 -0.73 7.68
N VAL A 200 17.42 -1.13 6.89
CA VAL A 200 17.55 -1.16 5.44
C VAL A 200 17.52 0.25 4.82
N ILE A 201 16.69 1.16 5.33
CA ILE A 201 16.74 2.58 4.94
C ILE A 201 18.13 3.16 5.23
N ALA A 202 18.67 2.89 6.42
CA ALA A 202 20.02 3.34 6.77
C ALA A 202 21.11 2.72 5.88
N ALA A 203 20.94 1.48 5.41
CA ALA A 203 21.88 0.85 4.47
C ALA A 203 21.79 1.47 3.08
N VAL A 204 20.59 1.49 2.48
CA VAL A 204 20.41 1.94 1.10
C VAL A 204 20.67 3.45 0.96
N GLY A 205 20.42 4.22 2.02
CA GLY A 205 20.68 5.66 2.03
C GLY A 205 22.14 6.07 2.13
N GLN A 206 23.08 5.12 2.19
CA GLN A 206 24.52 5.38 2.05
C GLN A 206 25.02 5.07 0.63
N CYS A 207 24.15 4.57 -0.25
CA CYS A 207 24.48 4.17 -1.61
C CYS A 207 24.21 5.31 -2.59
N ASP A 208 25.14 5.61 -3.50
CA ASP A 208 24.90 6.57 -4.60
C ASP A 208 23.80 6.05 -5.53
N ARG A 209 23.82 4.73 -5.76
CA ARG A 209 22.72 3.98 -6.38
C ARG A 209 22.53 2.70 -5.59
N GLY A 210 21.30 2.38 -5.21
CA GLY A 210 21.05 1.23 -4.37
C GLY A 210 19.65 0.70 -4.53
N VAL A 211 19.50 -0.61 -4.38
CA VAL A 211 18.21 -1.28 -4.22
C VAL A 211 18.32 -2.22 -3.05
N ALA A 212 17.38 -2.07 -2.12
CA ALA A 212 17.28 -2.90 -0.94
C ALA A 212 15.86 -3.45 -0.86
N THR A 213 15.74 -4.78 -0.81
CA THR A 213 14.46 -5.46 -0.92
C THR A 213 14.27 -6.37 0.28
N PHE A 214 13.04 -6.41 0.79
CA PHE A 214 12.58 -7.41 1.74
C PHE A 214 11.37 -8.11 1.15
N LEU A 215 11.59 -9.30 0.60
CA LEU A 215 10.58 -10.10 -0.08
C LEU A 215 10.65 -11.53 0.45
N ASN A 216 9.52 -12.17 0.73
CA ASN A 216 9.49 -13.53 1.27
C ASN A 216 10.39 -13.72 2.52
N GLU A 217 10.45 -12.71 3.40
CA GLU A 217 11.32 -12.68 4.58
C GLU A 217 12.82 -12.81 4.29
N GLU A 218 13.25 -12.46 3.07
CA GLU A 218 14.65 -12.37 2.67
C GLU A 218 15.02 -10.91 2.43
N PHE A 219 16.08 -10.44 3.09
CA PHE A 219 16.68 -9.12 2.87
C PHE A 219 17.83 -9.22 1.86
N SER A 220 17.69 -8.54 0.72
CA SER A 220 18.78 -8.40 -0.26
C SER A 220 19.16 -6.94 -0.45
N LEU A 221 20.44 -6.67 -0.67
CA LEU A 221 20.97 -5.33 -0.90
C LEU A 221 21.92 -5.33 -2.09
N ARG A 222 21.71 -4.43 -3.04
CA ARG A 222 22.72 -4.05 -4.03
C ARG A 222 23.02 -2.57 -3.87
N CYS A 223 24.27 -2.23 -3.62
CA CYS A 223 24.69 -0.89 -3.24
C CYS A 223 25.94 -0.47 -4.00
N GLU A 224 25.83 0.53 -4.86
CA GLU A 224 26.93 1.21 -5.53
C GLU A 224 27.29 2.47 -4.75
N LEU A 225 28.54 2.59 -4.30
CA LEU A 225 29.02 3.65 -3.41
C LEU A 225 30.53 3.87 -3.53
N PRO A 226 31.09 4.99 -3.06
CA PRO A 226 32.53 5.22 -3.08
C PRO A 226 33.28 4.27 -2.13
N ASN A 227 34.55 3.99 -2.42
CA ASN A 227 35.38 3.05 -1.65
C ASN A 227 35.43 3.31 -0.13
N ASP A 228 35.36 4.56 0.31
CA ASP A 228 35.44 4.93 1.73
C ASP A 228 34.17 4.57 2.52
N GLY A 229 33.03 4.38 1.84
CA GLY A 229 31.75 3.97 2.42
C GLY A 229 31.60 2.45 2.62
N VAL A 230 32.43 1.63 1.95
CA VAL A 230 32.26 0.16 1.89
C VAL A 230 32.27 -0.48 3.27
N ALA A 231 33.23 -0.13 4.12
CA ALA A 231 33.37 -0.71 5.45
C ALA A 231 32.15 -0.43 6.35
N ARG A 232 31.51 0.73 6.18
CA ARG A 232 30.32 1.14 6.95
C ARG A 232 29.13 0.25 6.61
N ILE A 233 28.89 -0.02 5.32
CA ILE A 233 27.82 -0.92 4.87
C ILE A 233 28.10 -2.35 5.31
N GLN A 234 29.34 -2.83 5.17
CA GLN A 234 29.72 -4.17 5.62
C GLN A 234 29.42 -4.37 7.11
N GLN A 235 29.75 -3.37 7.94
CA GLN A 235 29.46 -3.42 9.37
C GLN A 235 27.95 -3.42 9.66
N LEU A 236 27.17 -2.64 8.91
CA LEU A 236 25.72 -2.59 9.07
C LEU A 236 25.06 -3.93 8.71
N VAL A 237 25.46 -4.51 7.57
CA VAL A 237 24.91 -5.78 7.08
C VAL A 237 25.34 -6.96 7.97
N ALA A 238 26.53 -6.93 8.55
CA ALA A 238 27.03 -7.98 9.43
C ALA A 238 26.24 -8.15 10.74
N GLN A 239 25.45 -7.15 11.13
CA GLN A 239 24.59 -7.24 12.30
C GLN A 239 23.43 -8.22 12.03
N PRO A 240 22.99 -9.02 13.03
CA PRO A 240 21.87 -9.93 12.86
C PRO A 240 20.58 -9.16 12.51
N LEU A 241 19.68 -9.81 11.76
CA LEU A 241 18.35 -9.28 11.48
C LEU A 241 17.36 -9.80 12.55
N PRO A 242 16.53 -8.93 13.15
CA PRO A 242 15.47 -9.34 14.07
C PRO A 242 14.46 -10.31 13.43
N VAL A 243 14.14 -10.12 12.15
CA VAL A 243 13.27 -11.00 11.35
C VAL A 243 13.83 -11.19 9.94
N GLY A 244 13.50 -12.35 9.37
CA GLY A 244 13.95 -12.74 8.04
C GLY A 244 15.39 -13.25 8.01
N ARG A 245 15.86 -13.53 6.80
CA ARG A 245 17.21 -14.02 6.52
C ARG A 245 17.94 -13.07 5.57
N LEU A 246 19.26 -13.07 5.68
CA LEU A 246 20.09 -12.35 4.72
C LEU A 246 20.09 -13.12 3.39
N GLY A 247 19.70 -12.45 2.32
CA GLY A 247 19.84 -12.90 0.94
C GLY A 247 21.13 -12.36 0.33
N ASN A 248 21.07 -12.03 -0.97
CA ASN A 248 22.23 -11.53 -1.69
C ASN A 248 22.58 -10.10 -1.27
N VAL A 249 23.87 -9.88 -0.97
CA VAL A 249 24.40 -8.56 -0.64
C VAL A 249 25.57 -8.25 -1.57
N ASP A 250 25.31 -7.38 -2.54
CA ASP A 250 26.27 -6.88 -3.51
C ASP A 250 26.69 -5.47 -3.12
N ILE A 251 27.91 -5.31 -2.59
CA ILE A 251 28.50 -3.99 -2.32
C ILE A 251 29.49 -3.70 -3.44
N LEU A 252 29.23 -2.66 -4.21
CA LEU A 252 29.88 -2.33 -5.47
C LEU A 252 30.62 -0.99 -5.35
N PRO A 253 31.94 -0.99 -5.11
CA PRO A 253 32.68 0.26 -5.05
C PRO A 253 32.77 0.92 -6.43
N ASN A 254 32.39 2.20 -6.54
CA ASN A 254 32.31 2.95 -7.81
C ASN A 254 33.58 2.83 -8.64
N GLU A 255 34.73 3.01 -8.00
CA GLU A 255 36.04 3.01 -8.65
C GLU A 255 36.43 1.59 -9.11
N ALA A 256 36.08 0.57 -8.34
CA ALA A 256 36.33 -0.82 -8.68
C ALA A 256 35.46 -1.27 -9.86
N VAL A 257 34.18 -0.86 -9.88
CA VAL A 257 33.25 -1.09 -11.00
C VAL A 257 33.78 -0.42 -12.26
N ALA A 258 34.13 0.87 -12.19
CA ALA A 258 34.64 1.62 -13.33
C ALA A 258 35.92 0.99 -13.91
N THR A 259 36.85 0.58 -13.05
CA THR A 259 38.11 -0.07 -13.45
C THR A 259 37.87 -1.43 -14.10
N CYS A 260 36.94 -2.21 -13.56
CA CYS A 260 36.55 -3.49 -14.15
C CYS A 260 35.91 -3.30 -15.54
N ASP A 261 34.91 -2.42 -15.64
CA ASP A 261 34.20 -2.14 -16.89
C ASP A 261 35.18 -1.68 -17.97
N SER A 262 36.11 -0.77 -17.66
CA SER A 262 37.12 -0.31 -18.62
C SER A 262 38.08 -1.42 -19.01
N SER A 263 38.58 -2.21 -18.05
CA SER A 263 39.52 -3.30 -18.35
C SER A 263 38.90 -4.36 -19.25
N LEU A 264 37.63 -4.72 -19.03
CA LEU A 264 36.93 -5.70 -19.86
C LEU A 264 36.62 -5.12 -21.25
N ALA A 265 36.19 -3.86 -21.31
CA ALA A 265 35.94 -3.18 -22.57
C ALA A 265 37.21 -3.07 -23.43
N ASP A 266 38.35 -2.71 -22.85
CA ASP A 266 39.62 -2.56 -23.57
C ASP A 266 40.12 -3.89 -24.16
N LEU A 267 39.97 -4.99 -23.41
CA LEU A 267 40.29 -6.34 -23.89
C LEU A 267 39.43 -6.72 -25.10
N LEU A 268 38.12 -6.50 -25.01
CA LEU A 268 37.14 -6.88 -26.03
C LEU A 268 37.09 -5.92 -27.24
N ALA A 269 37.61 -4.70 -27.08
CA ALA A 269 37.78 -3.73 -28.17
C ALA A 269 39.02 -4.02 -29.01
N THR A 270 40.10 -4.54 -28.39
CA THR A 270 41.36 -4.84 -29.09
C THR A 270 41.28 -6.17 -29.84
N THR A 271 40.58 -7.15 -29.28
CA THR A 271 40.39 -8.48 -29.89
C THR A 271 38.96 -8.93 -29.65
N HIS A 272 38.32 -9.46 -30.69
CA HIS A 272 36.93 -9.90 -30.61
C HIS A 272 36.85 -11.41 -30.33
N ILE A 273 35.77 -11.82 -29.67
CA ILE A 273 35.41 -13.23 -29.57
C ILE A 273 34.76 -13.62 -30.89
N GLU A 274 35.44 -14.51 -31.62
CA GLU A 274 35.02 -14.98 -32.92
C GLU A 274 34.09 -16.19 -32.79
N PHE A 275 33.13 -16.27 -33.72
CA PHE A 275 32.14 -17.36 -33.77
C PHE A 275 32.08 -17.94 -35.19
N ALA A 276 31.78 -19.24 -35.27
CA ALA A 276 31.47 -19.86 -36.57
C ALA A 276 30.25 -19.18 -37.23
N LEU A 277 30.21 -19.22 -38.57
CA LEU A 277 29.20 -18.53 -39.37
C LEU A 277 27.77 -18.91 -38.92
N ALA A 278 26.96 -17.89 -38.62
CA ALA A 278 25.58 -18.03 -38.15
C ALA A 278 25.41 -18.98 -36.95
N SER A 279 26.45 -19.11 -36.11
CA SER A 279 26.48 -20.00 -34.96
C SER A 279 26.87 -19.24 -33.68
N ALA A 280 26.66 -19.91 -32.55
CA ALA A 280 27.18 -19.57 -31.24
C ALA A 280 28.43 -20.40 -30.85
N THR A 281 28.94 -21.23 -31.77
CA THR A 281 30.18 -21.98 -31.54
C THR A 281 31.37 -21.02 -31.56
N ILE A 282 32.06 -20.88 -30.43
CA ILE A 282 33.23 -20.01 -30.30
C ILE A 282 34.41 -20.62 -31.08
N ASP A 283 35.09 -19.78 -31.87
CA ASP A 283 36.28 -20.19 -32.60
C ASP A 283 37.46 -20.43 -31.64
N PRO A 284 38.22 -21.54 -31.76
CA PRO A 284 39.36 -21.82 -30.90
C PRO A 284 40.44 -20.73 -30.84
N SER A 285 40.53 -19.87 -31.86
CA SER A 285 41.40 -18.68 -31.85
C SER A 285 41.08 -17.69 -30.72
N SER A 286 39.86 -17.71 -30.20
CA SER A 286 39.41 -16.83 -29.10
C SER A 286 39.82 -17.34 -27.71
N ASN A 287 40.46 -18.50 -27.60
CA ASN A 287 40.77 -19.12 -26.30
C ASN A 287 41.68 -18.26 -25.41
N ASP A 288 42.70 -17.62 -25.99
CA ASP A 288 43.63 -16.76 -25.25
C ASP A 288 42.95 -15.47 -24.77
N LEU A 289 42.06 -14.91 -25.60
CA LEU A 289 41.23 -13.76 -25.22
C LEU A 289 40.29 -14.15 -24.08
N LEU A 290 39.59 -15.29 -24.19
CA LEU A 290 38.69 -15.78 -23.12
C LEU A 290 39.43 -16.01 -21.81
N GLN A 291 40.68 -16.49 -21.86
CA GLN A 291 41.51 -16.61 -20.66
C GLN A 291 41.84 -15.25 -20.06
N SER A 292 42.17 -14.26 -20.89
CA SER A 292 42.46 -12.89 -20.45
C SER A 292 41.22 -12.22 -19.84
N VAL A 293 40.06 -12.42 -20.47
CA VAL A 293 38.76 -11.97 -19.96
C VAL A 293 38.42 -12.64 -18.63
N ALA A 294 38.63 -13.95 -18.49
CA ALA A 294 38.43 -14.65 -17.22
C ALA A 294 39.33 -14.09 -16.11
N ASN A 295 40.61 -13.84 -16.40
CA ASN A 295 41.53 -13.25 -15.43
C ASN A 295 41.09 -11.84 -14.98
N ALA A 296 40.59 -11.01 -15.91
CA ALA A 296 40.05 -9.70 -15.58
C ALA A 296 38.75 -9.80 -14.77
N ALA A 297 37.81 -10.65 -15.22
CA ALA A 297 36.51 -10.91 -14.59
C ALA A 297 36.64 -11.42 -13.15
N ALA A 298 37.67 -12.22 -12.85
CA ALA A 298 37.92 -12.75 -11.51
C ALA A 298 38.07 -11.64 -10.46
N ASN A 299 38.66 -10.50 -10.85
CA ASN A 299 38.95 -9.36 -9.96
C ASN A 299 37.84 -8.30 -9.94
N CYS A 300 36.83 -8.44 -10.79
CA CYS A 300 35.71 -7.51 -10.83
C CYS A 300 34.81 -7.65 -9.59
N PRO A 301 34.17 -6.56 -9.11
CA PRO A 301 33.16 -6.66 -8.08
C PRO A 301 31.82 -7.18 -8.65
N GLY A 302 31.00 -7.80 -7.80
CA GLY A 302 29.61 -8.13 -8.12
C GLY A 302 29.41 -9.19 -9.22
N THR A 303 28.21 -9.13 -9.80
CA THR A 303 27.77 -9.97 -10.93
C THR A 303 28.12 -9.28 -12.24
N LEU A 304 28.57 -10.05 -13.23
CA LEU A 304 28.86 -9.60 -14.58
C LEU A 304 27.73 -10.01 -15.53
N ARG A 305 27.30 -9.09 -16.37
CA ARG A 305 26.40 -9.35 -17.50
C ARG A 305 27.22 -9.44 -18.79
N ILE A 306 27.04 -10.54 -19.50
CA ILE A 306 27.61 -10.81 -20.81
C ILE A 306 26.52 -10.49 -21.83
N GLU A 307 26.78 -9.50 -22.66
CA GLU A 307 25.82 -8.96 -23.62
C GLU A 307 26.18 -9.40 -25.04
N GLY A 308 25.28 -10.14 -25.68
CA GLY A 308 25.42 -10.61 -27.06
C GLY A 308 24.75 -9.67 -28.05
N HIS A 309 25.54 -9.12 -28.98
CA HIS A 309 25.05 -8.19 -30.01
C HIS A 309 25.22 -8.79 -31.40
N THR A 310 24.28 -8.49 -32.30
CA THR A 310 24.32 -8.91 -33.71
C THR A 310 24.25 -7.70 -34.64
N ASP A 311 24.54 -7.91 -35.92
CA ASP A 311 24.20 -6.92 -36.94
C ASP A 311 22.70 -6.94 -37.26
N SER A 312 22.25 -6.02 -38.11
CA SER A 312 20.84 -5.87 -38.48
C SER A 312 20.37 -6.83 -39.59
N MET A 313 21.21 -7.78 -40.05
CA MET A 313 20.81 -8.72 -41.09
C MET A 313 19.94 -9.83 -40.49
N GLY A 314 18.88 -10.22 -41.18
CA GLY A 314 17.95 -11.25 -40.71
C GLY A 314 16.77 -10.70 -39.91
N SER A 315 16.02 -11.59 -39.27
CA SER A 315 14.86 -11.20 -38.45
C SER A 315 15.29 -10.80 -37.04
N ALA A 316 14.60 -9.83 -36.45
CA ALA A 316 14.89 -9.37 -35.09
C ALA A 316 14.90 -10.52 -34.07
N ASN A 317 13.92 -11.43 -34.17
CA ASN A 317 13.83 -12.59 -33.28
C ASN A 317 15.00 -13.58 -33.47
N ALA A 318 15.45 -13.82 -34.71
CA ALA A 318 16.61 -14.68 -34.94
C ALA A 318 17.89 -14.06 -34.40
N ASN A 319 18.02 -12.73 -34.51
CA ASN A 319 19.15 -11.97 -34.01
C ASN A 319 19.20 -11.92 -32.48
N GLU A 320 18.04 -11.79 -31.81
CA GLU A 320 17.93 -11.88 -30.36
C GLU A 320 18.36 -13.26 -29.86
N LEU A 321 17.77 -14.33 -30.41
CA LEU A 321 18.14 -15.71 -30.05
C LEU A 321 19.61 -16.04 -30.33
N LEU A 322 20.18 -15.53 -31.43
CA LEU A 322 21.59 -15.70 -31.73
C LEU A 322 22.49 -14.94 -30.75
N GLY A 323 22.08 -13.73 -30.37
CA GLY A 323 22.75 -12.94 -29.33
C GLY A 323 22.74 -13.66 -27.99
N ASP A 324 21.58 -14.16 -27.56
CA ASP A 324 21.42 -14.95 -26.33
C ASP A 324 22.34 -16.18 -26.35
N ALA A 325 22.29 -16.97 -27.43
CA ALA A 325 23.10 -18.18 -27.56
C ALA A 325 24.60 -17.90 -27.52
N ARG A 326 25.05 -16.76 -28.10
CA ARG A 326 26.46 -16.35 -28.07
C ARG A 326 26.90 -15.86 -26.70
N ALA A 327 26.07 -15.06 -26.04
CA ALA A 327 26.33 -14.62 -24.67
C ALA A 327 26.43 -15.84 -23.72
N GLU A 328 25.54 -16.82 -23.90
CA GLU A 328 25.53 -18.05 -23.13
C GLU A 328 26.76 -18.93 -23.40
N ALA A 329 27.19 -19.06 -24.66
CA ALA A 329 28.42 -19.77 -25.00
C ALA A 329 29.65 -19.14 -24.32
N VAL A 330 29.71 -17.81 -24.26
CA VAL A 330 30.79 -17.10 -23.55
C VAL A 330 30.66 -17.30 -22.04
N ARG A 331 29.44 -17.28 -21.48
CA ARG A 331 29.20 -17.58 -20.06
C ARG A 331 29.76 -18.95 -19.69
N GLU A 332 29.39 -20.00 -20.42
CA GLU A 332 29.89 -21.36 -20.18
C GLU A 332 31.42 -21.44 -20.33
N ALA A 333 31.99 -20.79 -21.34
CA ALA A 333 33.44 -20.73 -21.52
C ALA A 333 34.17 -20.04 -20.36
N LEU A 334 33.58 -19.03 -19.71
CA LEU A 334 34.14 -18.37 -18.53
C LEU A 334 33.95 -19.22 -17.26
N ILE A 335 32.86 -19.99 -17.16
CA ILE A 335 32.64 -20.95 -16.07
C ILE A 335 33.70 -22.05 -16.11
N GLU A 336 33.98 -22.61 -17.29
CA GLU A 336 35.06 -23.59 -17.50
C GLU A 336 36.44 -23.05 -17.11
N ARG A 337 36.62 -21.72 -17.16
CA ARG A 337 37.85 -21.01 -16.77
C ARG A 337 37.88 -20.59 -15.30
N GLY A 338 36.89 -21.01 -14.51
CA GLY A 338 36.87 -20.86 -13.05
C GLY A 338 36.08 -19.66 -12.54
N ILE A 339 35.32 -18.96 -13.38
CA ILE A 339 34.40 -17.93 -12.90
C ILE A 339 33.13 -18.60 -12.35
N PRO A 340 32.70 -18.31 -11.11
CA PRO A 340 31.49 -18.88 -10.56
C PRO A 340 30.26 -18.56 -11.41
N ALA A 341 29.39 -19.55 -11.65
CA ALA A 341 28.22 -19.42 -12.51
C ALA A 341 27.19 -18.41 -11.99
N ASP A 342 27.08 -18.25 -10.67
CA ASP A 342 26.22 -17.28 -9.99
C ASP A 342 26.70 -15.83 -10.16
N ARG A 343 27.94 -15.62 -10.59
CA ARG A 343 28.50 -14.30 -10.91
C ARG A 343 28.30 -13.88 -12.37
N LEU A 344 27.72 -14.73 -13.21
CA LEU A 344 27.59 -14.47 -14.64
C LEU A 344 26.13 -14.56 -15.10
N ILE A 345 25.68 -13.53 -15.80
CA ILE A 345 24.39 -13.49 -16.48
C ILE A 345 24.65 -13.30 -17.97
N ALA A 346 23.96 -14.06 -18.82
CA ALA A 346 24.02 -13.91 -20.27
C ALA A 346 22.71 -13.30 -20.79
N GLU A 347 22.81 -12.28 -21.64
CA GLU A 347 21.65 -11.61 -22.26
C GLU A 347 21.95 -11.18 -23.70
N GLY A 348 21.03 -11.46 -24.61
CA GLY A 348 21.08 -11.08 -26.02
C GLY A 348 20.32 -9.79 -26.30
N PHE A 349 21.03 -8.81 -26.85
CA PHE A 349 20.40 -7.56 -27.33
C PHE A 349 20.06 -7.59 -28.82
N GLY A 350 20.55 -8.61 -29.54
CA GLY A 350 20.39 -8.71 -30.99
C GLY A 350 20.91 -7.44 -31.68
N ALA A 351 20.12 -6.90 -32.62
CA ALA A 351 20.46 -5.69 -33.36
C ALA A 351 19.96 -4.38 -32.70
N ARG A 352 19.43 -4.43 -31.46
CA ARG A 352 18.74 -3.29 -30.82
C ARG A 352 19.67 -2.18 -30.35
N ARG A 353 20.97 -2.48 -30.17
CA ARG A 353 21.98 -1.55 -29.66
C ARG A 353 23.20 -1.49 -30.61
N PRO A 354 23.03 -0.97 -31.84
CA PRO A 354 24.14 -0.83 -32.78
C PRO A 354 25.11 0.25 -32.30
N ILE A 355 26.41 0.00 -32.48
CA ILE A 355 27.48 0.96 -32.19
C ILE A 355 28.09 1.54 -33.45
N ASP A 356 27.79 0.96 -34.61
CA ASP A 356 28.26 1.42 -35.92
C ASP A 356 27.19 1.21 -37.01
N ASP A 357 27.41 1.79 -38.19
CA ASP A 357 26.48 1.77 -39.31
C ASP A 357 26.32 0.36 -39.90
N ASN A 358 25.11 -0.20 -39.80
CA ASN A 358 24.76 -1.49 -40.37
C ASN A 358 24.74 -1.51 -41.91
N SER A 359 24.80 -0.36 -42.58
CA SER A 359 24.85 -0.31 -44.04
C SER A 359 26.19 -0.82 -44.60
N THR A 360 27.28 -0.67 -43.85
CA THR A 360 28.63 -1.06 -44.27
C THR A 360 29.01 -2.46 -43.75
N ALA A 361 29.93 -3.15 -44.44
CA ALA A 361 30.38 -4.48 -43.99
C ALA A 361 31.18 -4.38 -42.69
N GLU A 362 31.96 -3.31 -42.58
CA GLU A 362 32.79 -2.93 -41.45
C GLU A 362 31.92 -2.63 -40.22
N GLY A 363 30.92 -1.76 -40.35
CA GLY A 363 30.03 -1.42 -39.23
C GLY A 363 29.17 -2.60 -38.77
N ARG A 364 28.75 -3.48 -39.68
CA ARG A 364 28.15 -4.77 -39.30
C ARG A 364 29.11 -5.65 -38.50
N ALA A 365 30.40 -5.68 -38.85
CA ALA A 365 31.39 -6.43 -38.08
C ALA A 365 31.53 -5.87 -36.67
N HIS A 366 31.59 -4.55 -36.50
CA HIS A 366 31.62 -3.92 -35.17
C HIS A 366 30.35 -4.21 -34.35
N ASN A 367 29.18 -4.30 -34.98
CA ASN A 367 27.94 -4.61 -34.28
C ASN A 367 27.85 -6.08 -33.79
N ARG A 368 28.53 -7.03 -34.46
CA ARG A 368 28.63 -8.43 -34.04
C ARG A 368 29.70 -8.59 -32.95
N ARG A 369 29.35 -8.26 -31.70
CA ARG A 369 30.29 -8.23 -30.59
C ARG A 369 29.71 -8.82 -29.31
N ILE A 370 30.62 -9.09 -28.37
CA ILE A 370 30.31 -9.40 -26.98
C ILE A 370 30.78 -8.22 -26.14
N GLU A 371 29.94 -7.76 -25.23
CA GLU A 371 30.34 -6.83 -24.17
C GLU A 371 30.17 -7.52 -22.82
N ILE A 372 31.03 -7.18 -21.85
CA ILE A 372 30.89 -7.68 -20.49
C ILE A 372 30.96 -6.48 -19.56
N ARG A 373 29.96 -6.35 -18.67
CA ARG A 373 29.77 -5.20 -17.80
C ARG A 373 29.37 -5.66 -16.41
N VAL A 374 29.72 -4.91 -15.38
CA VAL A 374 29.20 -5.17 -14.02
C VAL A 374 27.72 -4.79 -13.97
N VAL A 375 26.89 -5.67 -13.39
CA VAL A 375 25.49 -5.37 -13.11
C VAL A 375 25.41 -4.30 -12.04
N ARG A 376 24.87 -3.14 -12.41
CA ARG A 376 24.74 -1.97 -11.54
C ARG A 376 23.56 -2.14 -10.57
N ALA A 377 23.49 -1.27 -9.56
CA ALA A 377 22.35 -1.24 -8.63
C ALA A 377 21.05 -0.71 -9.27
N SER A 378 21.16 0.06 -10.34
CA SER A 378 20.02 0.65 -11.08
C SER A 378 19.42 -0.26 -12.16
N ASP A 379 20.20 -1.25 -12.61
CA ASP A 379 19.87 -2.20 -13.68
C ASP A 379 19.01 -3.35 -13.14
#